data_AF-A0A842YCU6-F1
#
_entry.id   AF-A0A842YCU6-F1
#
_cell.length_a   1.000
_cell.length_b   1.000
_cell.length_c   1.000
_cell.angle_alpha   90.00
_cell.angle_beta   90.00
_cell.angle_gamma   90.00
#
_symmetry.space_group_name_H-M   'P 1'
#
loop_
_entity.id
_entity.type
_entity.pdbx_description
1 polymer ?
#
loop_
_entity_poly.entity_id
_entity_poly.type
_entity_poly.pdbx_seq_one_letter_code
_entity_poly.pdbx_strand_id
1 'polypeptide(L)'
;IWTGCDLQKDRWVLESNATLTGANLEWIVRLLCERAENPDECVKKTLNSLDVLLVDIPPGSNETLIGLGPSIMDCQRITDVKQARMIFPQPALPQIVPLNSATLIHAVLENIAYAARGNLEQLGAHKEFSCIKTIGGMTQSKIWPTLLANIIGKQVHTPMQPEGSLIGAVICAAKGVGHYPSLSAAAKNIVKWKPTSEPDDRATLYESYYSKWKRMWCEGE
;
A
#
# COMPACT_ATOMS: atom_id res chain seq x y z
N ILE A 1 -18.24 -1.56 -3.39
CA ILE A 1 -17.49 -2.82 -3.14
C ILE A 1 -18.06 -3.92 -4.04
N TRP A 2 -17.27 -4.94 -4.33
CA TRP A 2 -17.66 -6.14 -5.08
C TRP A 2 -17.82 -7.33 -4.14
N THR A 3 -18.69 -8.28 -4.48
CA THR A 3 -18.85 -9.54 -3.73
C THR A 3 -18.74 -10.75 -4.66
N GLY A 4 -18.11 -11.82 -4.18
CA GLY A 4 -17.90 -13.05 -4.96
C GLY A 4 -17.86 -14.29 -4.08
N CYS A 5 -17.89 -15.46 -4.70
CA CYS A 5 -17.75 -16.74 -3.99
C CYS A 5 -16.30 -16.96 -3.56
N ASP A 6 -16.09 -17.42 -2.32
CA ASP A 6 -14.78 -17.91 -1.87
C ASP A 6 -14.51 -19.32 -2.41
N LEU A 7 -13.24 -19.71 -2.47
CA LEU A 7 -12.83 -21.06 -2.83
C LEU A 7 -13.27 -22.11 -1.77
N GLN A 8 -13.47 -21.69 -0.53
CA GLN A 8 -14.03 -22.50 0.55
C GLN A 8 -15.55 -22.41 0.55
N LYS A 9 -16.18 -23.57 0.79
CA LYS A 9 -17.64 -23.69 0.86
C LYS A 9 -18.24 -22.72 1.89
N ASP A 10 -19.42 -22.20 1.56
CA ASP A 10 -20.24 -21.35 2.43
C ASP A 10 -19.54 -20.04 2.86
N ARG A 11 -18.60 -19.55 2.04
CA ARG A 11 -17.87 -18.29 2.25
C ARG A 11 -17.96 -17.39 1.02
N TRP A 12 -17.89 -16.09 1.30
CA TRP A 12 -17.91 -15.01 0.33
C TRP A 12 -16.67 -14.14 0.47
N VAL A 13 -16.22 -13.58 -0.64
CA VAL A 13 -15.17 -12.57 -0.73
C VAL A 13 -15.84 -11.21 -0.87
N LEU A 14 -15.42 -10.25 -0.05
CA LEU A 14 -15.72 -8.83 -0.23
C LEU A 14 -14.46 -8.17 -0.77
N GLU A 15 -14.59 -7.40 -1.84
CA GLU A 15 -13.47 -6.73 -2.49
C GLU A 15 -13.70 -5.22 -2.58
N SER A 16 -12.66 -4.48 -2.21
CA SER A 16 -12.54 -3.05 -2.48
C SER A 16 -11.10 -2.76 -2.90
N ASN A 17 -10.92 -2.17 -4.08
CA ASN A 17 -9.63 -2.11 -4.77
C ASN A 17 -9.09 -0.68 -4.87
N ALA A 18 -7.84 -0.50 -4.48
CA ALA A 18 -7.11 0.76 -4.59
C ALA A 18 -6.49 0.98 -5.99
N THR A 19 -6.85 0.18 -7.00
CA THR A 19 -6.32 0.23 -8.38
C THR A 19 -4.80 -0.03 -8.43
N LEU A 20 -4.08 0.60 -9.37
CA LEU A 20 -2.67 0.35 -9.63
C LEU A 20 -1.79 0.96 -8.52
N THR A 21 -1.14 0.13 -7.71
CA THR A 21 -0.30 0.59 -6.59
C THR A 21 1.19 0.60 -6.94
N GLY A 22 1.82 -0.58 -7.04
CA GLY A 22 3.26 -0.71 -7.34
C GLY A 22 3.68 -0.06 -8.67
N ALA A 23 2.78 -0.03 -9.66
CA ALA A 23 3.03 0.66 -10.92
C ALA A 23 3.14 2.18 -10.76
N ASN A 24 2.41 2.79 -9.82
CA ASN A 24 2.53 4.23 -9.52
C ASN A 24 3.84 4.54 -8.80
N LEU A 25 4.30 3.65 -7.91
CA LEU A 25 5.62 3.75 -7.29
C LEU A 25 6.74 3.64 -8.34
N GLU A 26 6.65 2.68 -9.26
CA GLU A 26 7.63 2.55 -10.34
C GLU A 26 7.60 3.76 -11.26
N TRP A 27 6.41 4.25 -11.62
CA TRP A 27 6.24 5.42 -12.48
C TRP A 27 6.91 6.67 -11.88
N ILE A 28 6.70 6.96 -10.59
CA ILE A 28 7.31 8.15 -9.98
C ILE A 28 8.84 8.04 -9.91
N VAL A 29 9.36 6.84 -9.64
CA VAL A 29 10.81 6.61 -9.63
C VAL A 29 11.39 6.76 -11.04
N ARG A 30 10.71 6.26 -12.07
CA ARG A 30 11.11 6.45 -13.48
C ARG A 30 11.11 7.93 -13.86
N LEU A 31 10.10 8.69 -13.47
CA LEU A 31 10.04 10.13 -13.70
C LEU A 31 11.24 10.85 -13.06
N LEU A 32 11.58 10.50 -11.83
CA LEU A 32 12.72 11.09 -11.10
C LEU A 32 14.08 10.71 -11.69
N CYS A 33 14.18 9.53 -12.29
CA CYS A 33 15.41 9.00 -12.90
C CYS A 33 15.54 9.31 -14.41
N GLU A 34 14.56 9.96 -15.04
CA GLU A 34 14.47 10.14 -16.50
C GLU A 34 15.73 10.77 -17.11
N ARG A 35 16.39 11.66 -16.36
CA ARG A 35 17.58 12.40 -16.81
C ARG A 35 18.90 11.89 -16.23
N ALA A 36 18.89 10.74 -15.57
CA ALA A 36 20.12 10.11 -15.12
C ALA A 36 20.94 9.61 -16.32
N GLU A 37 22.26 9.49 -16.16
CA GLU A 37 23.14 8.93 -17.19
C GLU A 37 22.72 7.51 -17.60
N ASN A 38 22.29 6.71 -16.62
CA ASN A 38 21.69 5.39 -16.83
C ASN A 38 20.33 5.30 -16.10
N PRO A 39 19.20 5.62 -16.77
CA PRO A 39 17.88 5.68 -16.14
C PRO A 39 17.43 4.36 -15.50
N ASP A 40 17.62 3.22 -16.17
CA ASP A 40 17.18 1.92 -15.66
C ASP A 40 18.00 1.49 -14.43
N GLU A 41 19.30 1.78 -14.41
CA GLU A 41 20.13 1.56 -13.24
C GLU A 41 19.72 2.48 -12.07
N CYS A 42 19.42 3.75 -12.35
CA CYS A 42 18.90 4.70 -11.35
C CYS A 42 17.59 4.20 -10.74
N VAL A 43 16.66 3.69 -11.56
CA VAL A 43 15.37 3.15 -11.10
C VAL A 43 15.61 1.94 -10.20
N LYS A 44 16.41 0.98 -10.66
CA LYS A 44 16.73 -0.23 -9.89
C LYS A 44 17.41 0.10 -8.57
N LYS A 45 18.38 1.03 -8.58
CA LYS A 45 19.08 1.48 -7.38
C LYS A 45 18.13 2.13 -6.38
N THR A 46 17.25 3.02 -6.86
CA THR A 46 16.28 3.74 -6.02
C THR A 46 15.27 2.79 -5.37
N LEU A 47 14.68 1.86 -6.14
CA LEU A 47 13.73 0.87 -5.61
C LEU A 47 14.37 -0.08 -4.58
N ASN A 48 15.64 -0.43 -4.78
CA ASN A 48 16.39 -1.29 -3.85
C ASN A 48 16.86 -0.56 -2.58
N SER A 49 16.81 0.77 -2.54
CA SER A 49 17.29 1.58 -1.41
C SER A 49 16.18 2.36 -0.69
N LEU A 50 14.90 2.07 -0.98
CA LEU A 50 13.76 2.76 -0.35
C LEU A 50 13.84 2.77 1.18
N ASP A 51 14.26 1.65 1.79
CA ASP A 51 14.38 1.55 3.25
C ASP A 51 15.38 2.54 3.85
N VAL A 52 16.42 2.91 3.10
CA VAL A 52 17.42 3.89 3.52
C VAL A 52 16.99 5.31 3.15
N LEU A 53 16.40 5.48 1.97
CA LEU A 53 16.00 6.79 1.46
C LEU A 53 14.87 7.43 2.27
N LEU A 54 13.97 6.62 2.81
CA LEU A 54 12.72 7.11 3.39
C LEU A 54 12.67 7.05 4.92
N VAL A 55 13.73 6.56 5.59
CA VAL A 55 13.73 6.29 7.04
C VAL A 55 13.50 7.55 7.89
N ASP A 56 14.00 8.70 7.43
CA ASP A 56 13.94 9.97 8.16
C ASP A 56 12.78 10.88 7.70
N ILE A 57 11.93 10.40 6.77
CA ILE A 57 10.78 11.19 6.31
C ILE A 57 9.65 11.08 7.35
N PRO A 58 9.16 12.21 7.91
CA PRO A 58 8.10 12.16 8.91
C PRO A 58 6.74 11.86 8.28
N PRO A 59 5.75 11.43 9.09
CA PRO A 59 4.35 11.34 8.66
C PRO A 59 3.87 12.63 7.99
N GLY A 60 3.18 12.47 6.87
CA GLY A 60 2.70 13.57 6.02
C GLY A 60 3.74 14.13 5.07
N SER A 61 4.89 13.45 4.93
CA SER A 61 5.91 13.76 3.92
C SER A 61 6.29 15.24 3.88
N ASN A 62 6.60 15.85 5.02
CA ASN A 62 6.89 17.29 5.13
C ASN A 62 5.76 18.17 4.55
N GLU A 63 4.52 17.90 4.93
CA GLU A 63 3.31 18.56 4.41
C GLU A 63 3.12 18.42 2.88
N THR A 64 3.60 17.31 2.32
CA THR A 64 3.39 16.95 0.90
C THR A 64 2.28 15.91 0.79
N LEU A 65 1.22 16.23 0.06
CA LEU A 65 0.09 15.35 -0.21
C LEU A 65 0.00 15.05 -1.71
N ILE A 66 -0.12 13.78 -2.05
CA ILE A 66 -0.28 13.30 -3.42
C ILE A 66 -1.61 12.56 -3.55
N GLY A 67 -2.31 12.83 -4.64
CA GLY A 67 -3.40 12.02 -5.16
C GLY A 67 -3.04 11.59 -6.58
N LEU A 68 -2.58 10.36 -6.75
CA LEU A 68 -2.02 9.89 -8.01
C LEU A 68 -2.40 8.43 -8.23
N GLY A 69 -3.51 8.15 -8.93
CA GLY A 69 -3.95 6.79 -9.23
C GLY A 69 -4.77 6.19 -8.10
N PRO A 70 -4.17 5.54 -7.06
CA PRO A 70 -4.93 4.89 -6.02
C PRO A 70 -5.95 5.77 -5.32
N SER A 71 -7.15 5.22 -5.18
CA SER A 71 -8.29 5.87 -4.58
C SER A 71 -9.14 4.87 -3.82
N ILE A 72 -10.12 5.39 -3.10
CA ILE A 72 -11.20 4.58 -2.55
C ILE A 72 -12.05 4.08 -3.71
N MET A 73 -12.38 2.78 -3.74
CA MET A 73 -13.17 2.20 -4.83
C MET A 73 -14.58 2.76 -4.84
N ASP A 74 -15.02 3.19 -6.02
CA ASP A 74 -16.41 3.53 -6.31
C ASP A 74 -16.84 2.77 -7.57
N CYS A 75 -17.73 1.79 -7.40
CA CYS A 75 -18.22 0.98 -8.52
C CYS A 75 -19.05 1.80 -9.52
N GLN A 76 -19.65 2.91 -9.09
CA GLN A 76 -20.46 3.77 -9.96
C GLN A 76 -19.59 4.65 -10.87
N ARG A 77 -18.33 4.85 -10.48
CA ARG A 77 -17.38 5.77 -11.13
C ARG A 77 -16.07 5.06 -11.50
N ILE A 78 -16.13 3.75 -11.75
CA ILE A 78 -14.94 2.90 -11.95
C ILE A 78 -14.17 3.24 -13.24
N THR A 79 -14.83 3.88 -14.20
CA THR A 79 -14.24 4.33 -15.47
C THR A 79 -13.71 5.78 -15.41
N ASP A 80 -13.96 6.49 -14.30
CA ASP A 80 -13.59 7.89 -14.20
C ASP A 80 -12.07 8.04 -14.10
N VAL A 81 -11.53 8.89 -14.95
CA VAL A 81 -10.10 9.22 -14.95
C VAL A 81 -9.91 10.51 -14.16
N LYS A 82 -9.52 10.36 -12.88
CA LYS A 82 -9.25 11.50 -12.01
C LYS A 82 -7.97 12.22 -12.41
N GLN A 83 -8.01 13.54 -12.41
CA GLN A 83 -6.79 14.34 -12.55
C GLN A 83 -5.93 14.21 -11.31
N ALA A 84 -4.66 13.82 -11.48
CA ALA A 84 -3.71 13.73 -10.37
C ALA A 84 -3.49 15.09 -9.69
N ARG A 85 -3.27 15.07 -8.37
CA ARG A 85 -3.07 16.24 -7.53
C ARG A 85 -1.79 16.10 -6.73
N MET A 86 -1.05 17.18 -6.62
CA MET A 86 0.16 17.25 -5.81
C MET A 86 0.16 18.61 -5.10
N ILE A 87 0.13 18.56 -3.77
CA ILE A 87 0.15 19.73 -2.91
C ILE A 87 1.40 19.62 -2.04
N PHE A 88 2.23 20.66 -2.04
CA PHE A 88 3.44 20.72 -1.23
C PHE A 88 3.69 22.16 -0.79
N PRO A 89 4.45 22.38 0.29
CA PRO A 89 4.74 23.71 0.77
C PRO A 89 5.45 24.55 -0.29
N GLN A 90 5.23 25.86 -0.26
CA GLN A 90 5.95 26.79 -1.13
C GLN A 90 7.47 26.60 -0.96
N PRO A 91 8.22 26.37 -2.05
CA PRO A 91 9.65 26.18 -1.98
C PRO A 91 10.37 27.49 -1.61
N ALA A 92 11.62 27.35 -1.14
CA ALA A 92 12.57 28.44 -0.88
C ALA A 92 12.19 29.42 0.26
N LEU A 93 11.34 28.99 1.20
CA LEU A 93 11.14 29.69 2.48
C LEU A 93 12.08 29.12 3.55
N PRO A 94 12.77 29.94 4.37
CA PRO A 94 13.77 29.48 5.35
C PRO A 94 13.26 28.43 6.36
N GLN A 95 11.96 28.46 6.68
CA GLN A 95 11.31 27.59 7.65
C GLN A 95 10.76 26.28 7.06
N ILE A 96 10.88 26.09 5.73
CA ILE A 96 10.29 24.96 5.02
C ILE A 96 11.38 23.99 4.59
N VAL A 97 11.18 22.69 4.85
CA VAL A 97 11.98 21.63 4.22
C VAL A 97 11.57 21.55 2.75
N PRO A 98 12.44 21.88 1.79
CA PRO A 98 12.06 21.85 0.38
C PRO A 98 11.72 20.43 -0.05
N LEU A 99 10.74 20.32 -0.95
CA LEU A 99 10.42 19.04 -1.58
C LEU A 99 11.66 18.47 -2.26
N ASN A 100 11.94 17.19 -1.97
CA ASN A 100 12.97 16.41 -2.63
C ASN A 100 12.40 15.07 -3.14
N SER A 101 13.20 14.32 -3.89
CA SER A 101 12.80 13.04 -4.47
C SER A 101 12.35 12.01 -3.42
N ALA A 102 13.04 11.92 -2.29
CA ALA A 102 12.69 10.99 -1.21
C ALA A 102 11.32 11.33 -0.59
N THR A 103 11.10 12.62 -0.27
CA THR A 103 9.80 13.11 0.22
C THR A 103 8.67 12.85 -0.78
N LEU A 104 8.94 13.04 -2.08
CA LEU A 104 7.95 12.78 -3.12
C LEU A 104 7.60 11.28 -3.21
N ILE A 105 8.59 10.40 -3.16
CA ILE A 105 8.37 8.94 -3.15
C ILE A 105 7.60 8.51 -1.89
N HIS A 106 7.95 9.05 -0.72
CA HIS A 106 7.22 8.78 0.51
C HIS A 106 5.76 9.21 0.41
N ALA A 107 5.48 10.40 -0.14
CA ALA A 107 4.11 10.87 -0.32
C ALA A 107 3.29 10.00 -1.29
N VAL A 108 3.93 9.37 -2.29
CA VAL A 108 3.27 8.36 -3.15
C VAL A 108 2.94 7.10 -2.35
N LEU A 109 3.83 6.61 -1.49
CA LEU A 109 3.55 5.47 -0.62
C LEU A 109 2.42 5.78 0.37
N GLU A 110 2.40 6.98 0.94
CA GLU A 110 1.30 7.46 1.79
C GLU A 110 -0.02 7.48 1.02
N ASN A 111 -0.07 8.02 -0.20
CA ASN A 111 -1.28 7.97 -1.05
C ASN A 111 -1.80 6.54 -1.25
N ILE A 112 -0.90 5.58 -1.54
CA ILE A 112 -1.27 4.17 -1.70
C ILE A 112 -1.85 3.62 -0.39
N ALA A 113 -1.21 3.90 0.75
CA ALA A 113 -1.65 3.42 2.05
C ALA A 113 -2.96 4.08 2.51
N TYR A 114 -3.19 5.38 2.22
CA TYR A 114 -4.46 6.06 2.47
C TYR A 114 -5.59 5.49 1.62
N ALA A 115 -5.34 5.21 0.33
CA ALA A 115 -6.31 4.53 -0.51
C ALA A 115 -6.62 3.12 0.03
N ALA A 116 -5.61 2.35 0.43
CA ALA A 116 -5.81 1.04 1.06
C ALA A 116 -6.64 1.15 2.34
N ARG A 117 -6.36 2.14 3.21
CA ARG A 117 -7.14 2.41 4.42
C ARG A 117 -8.60 2.69 4.10
N GLY A 118 -8.90 3.60 3.18
CA GLY A 118 -10.29 3.92 2.85
C GLY A 118 -11.06 2.74 2.25
N ASN A 119 -10.40 1.91 1.45
CA ASN A 119 -10.98 0.66 0.96
C ASN A 119 -11.23 -0.35 2.09
N LEU A 120 -10.33 -0.43 3.07
CA LEU A 120 -10.52 -1.27 4.26
C LEU A 120 -11.62 -0.74 5.19
N GLU A 121 -11.79 0.58 5.32
CA GLU A 121 -12.89 1.19 6.06
C GLU A 121 -14.25 0.83 5.42
N GLN A 122 -14.35 0.84 4.08
CA GLN A 122 -15.54 0.37 3.36
C GLN A 122 -15.85 -1.10 3.67
N LEU A 123 -14.84 -1.97 3.65
CA LEU A 123 -15.02 -3.39 3.98
C LEU A 123 -15.38 -3.59 5.46
N GLY A 124 -14.78 -2.79 6.34
CA GLY A 124 -15.01 -2.78 7.79
C GLY A 124 -16.44 -2.46 8.19
N ALA A 125 -17.14 -1.64 7.38
CA ALA A 125 -18.56 -1.35 7.57
C ALA A 125 -19.47 -2.60 7.42
N HIS A 126 -18.98 -3.65 6.75
CA HIS A 126 -19.69 -4.93 6.61
C HIS A 126 -19.17 -6.01 7.54
N LYS A 127 -17.85 -6.04 7.79
CA LYS A 127 -17.23 -7.03 8.67
C LYS A 127 -15.95 -6.50 9.30
N GLU A 128 -15.90 -6.53 10.61
CA GLU A 128 -14.70 -6.18 11.36
C GLU A 128 -13.54 -7.14 11.07
N PHE A 129 -12.34 -6.59 11.04
CA PHE A 129 -11.08 -7.33 10.86
C PHE A 129 -10.07 -6.88 11.92
N SER A 130 -9.27 -7.81 12.43
CA SER A 130 -8.31 -7.54 13.51
C SER A 130 -6.87 -7.34 13.04
N CYS A 131 -6.57 -7.71 11.80
CA CYS A 131 -5.23 -7.63 11.22
C CYS A 131 -5.31 -7.51 9.70
N ILE A 132 -4.20 -7.08 9.10
CA ILE A 132 -4.01 -7.01 7.65
C ILE A 132 -2.92 -8.01 7.26
N LYS A 133 -3.08 -8.63 6.11
CA LYS A 133 -2.02 -9.41 5.45
C LYS A 133 -1.65 -8.70 4.16
N THR A 134 -0.38 -8.40 3.97
CA THR A 134 0.13 -7.74 2.76
C THR A 134 1.12 -8.64 2.03
N ILE A 135 1.06 -8.64 0.70
CA ILE A 135 1.87 -9.48 -0.20
C ILE A 135 2.26 -8.65 -1.44
N GLY A 136 3.16 -9.19 -2.27
CA GLY A 136 3.61 -8.56 -3.51
C GLY A 136 4.88 -7.73 -3.36
N GLY A 137 5.34 -7.16 -4.48
CA GLY A 137 6.66 -6.54 -4.61
C GLY A 137 6.94 -5.41 -3.61
N MET A 138 5.94 -4.61 -3.25
CA MET A 138 6.12 -3.52 -2.28
C MET A 138 6.54 -4.02 -0.88
N THR A 139 6.21 -5.27 -0.53
CA THR A 139 6.57 -5.89 0.76
C THR A 139 8.05 -6.31 0.88
N GLN A 140 8.83 -6.09 -0.18
CA GLN A 140 10.29 -6.23 -0.13
C GLN A 140 10.92 -5.08 0.66
N SER A 141 10.34 -3.88 0.60
CA SER A 141 10.70 -2.76 1.49
C SER A 141 10.12 -3.00 2.88
N LYS A 142 10.94 -2.82 3.91
CA LYS A 142 10.52 -2.90 5.32
C LYS A 142 9.67 -1.71 5.75
N ILE A 143 9.81 -0.57 5.07
CA ILE A 143 9.02 0.63 5.37
C ILE A 143 7.54 0.41 5.04
N TRP A 144 7.23 -0.29 3.95
CA TRP A 144 5.85 -0.49 3.51
C TRP A 144 4.91 -1.08 4.59
N PRO A 145 5.18 -2.26 5.19
CA PRO A 145 4.27 -2.83 6.18
C PRO A 145 4.16 -1.98 7.46
N THR A 146 5.21 -1.28 7.87
CA THR A 146 5.18 -0.35 9.02
C THR A 146 4.36 0.91 8.71
N LEU A 147 4.52 1.49 7.52
CA LEU A 147 3.71 2.62 7.05
C LEU A 147 2.22 2.23 7.00
N LEU A 148 1.93 1.07 6.43
CA LEU A 148 0.58 0.53 6.31
C LEU A 148 -0.06 0.28 7.69
N ALA A 149 0.70 -0.28 8.64
CA ALA A 149 0.24 -0.52 10.01
C ALA A 149 -0.12 0.80 10.72
N ASN A 150 0.76 1.80 10.60
CA ASN A 150 0.55 3.11 11.19
C ASN A 150 -0.65 3.85 10.59
N ILE A 151 -0.79 3.84 9.27
CA ILE A 151 -1.89 4.54 8.60
C ILE A 151 -3.24 3.87 8.92
N ILE A 152 -3.32 2.54 8.92
CA ILE A 152 -4.58 1.83 9.18
C ILE A 152 -4.87 1.67 10.68
N GLY A 153 -3.85 1.79 11.53
CA GLY A 153 -3.98 1.59 12.97
C GLY A 153 -4.20 0.12 13.37
N LYS A 154 -3.70 -0.83 12.57
CA LYS A 154 -3.79 -2.27 12.85
C LYS A 154 -2.51 -3.00 12.48
N GLN A 155 -2.25 -4.12 13.16
CA GLN A 155 -1.12 -4.99 12.86
C GLN A 155 -1.12 -5.50 11.41
N VAL A 156 0.07 -5.53 10.80
CA VAL A 156 0.29 -5.99 9.42
C VAL A 156 1.21 -7.21 9.42
N HIS A 157 0.73 -8.28 8.79
CA HIS A 157 1.43 -9.54 8.61
C HIS A 157 1.97 -9.64 7.18
N THR A 158 3.27 -9.93 7.05
CA THR A 158 3.93 -10.11 5.76
C THR A 158 4.54 -11.51 5.68
N PRO A 159 4.27 -12.32 4.64
CA PRO A 159 4.90 -13.62 4.52
C PRO A 159 6.40 -13.48 4.18
N MET A 160 7.20 -14.50 4.51
CA MET A 160 8.61 -14.56 4.13
C MET A 160 8.80 -14.59 2.61
N GLN A 161 7.88 -15.25 1.89
CA GLN A 161 7.84 -15.27 0.43
C GLN A 161 6.85 -14.19 -0.05
N PRO A 162 7.30 -13.11 -0.72
CA PRO A 162 6.42 -12.04 -1.18
C PRO A 162 5.48 -12.43 -2.34
N GLU A 163 5.81 -13.49 -3.09
CA GLU A 163 5.04 -13.96 -4.26
C GLU A 163 3.75 -14.70 -3.85
N GLY A 164 2.73 -13.95 -3.43
CA GLY A 164 1.50 -14.53 -2.87
C GLY A 164 0.71 -15.40 -3.85
N SER A 165 0.66 -15.04 -5.15
CA SER A 165 -0.02 -15.85 -6.17
C SER A 165 0.64 -17.22 -6.36
N LEU A 166 1.98 -17.25 -6.34
CA LEU A 166 2.75 -18.49 -6.42
C LEU A 166 2.48 -19.38 -5.19
N ILE A 167 2.52 -18.81 -3.99
CA ILE A 167 2.21 -19.55 -2.76
C ILE A 167 0.77 -20.09 -2.80
N GLY A 168 -0.19 -19.29 -3.27
CA GLY A 168 -1.58 -19.69 -3.44
C GLY A 168 -1.72 -20.91 -4.37
N ALA A 169 -1.03 -20.89 -5.51
CA ALA A 169 -0.99 -22.02 -6.43
C ALA A 169 -0.41 -23.29 -5.77
N VAL A 170 0.67 -23.16 -5.00
CA VAL A 170 1.27 -24.27 -4.24
C VAL A 170 0.30 -24.83 -3.20
N ILE A 171 -0.40 -23.97 -2.45
CA ILE A 171 -1.42 -24.38 -1.47
C ILE A 171 -2.55 -25.18 -2.16
N CYS A 172 -3.04 -24.68 -3.30
CA CYS A 172 -4.07 -25.35 -4.07
C CYS A 172 -3.58 -26.71 -4.60
N ALA A 173 -2.37 -26.78 -5.15
CA ALA A 173 -1.78 -28.01 -5.65
C ALA A 173 -1.57 -29.05 -4.53
N ALA A 174 -1.03 -28.64 -3.38
CA ALA A 174 -0.80 -29.52 -2.23
C ALA A 174 -2.11 -30.11 -1.68
N LYS A 175 -3.20 -29.31 -1.64
CA LYS A 175 -4.54 -29.83 -1.32
C LYS A 175 -5.06 -30.74 -2.44
N GLY A 176 -4.84 -30.40 -3.71
CA GLY A 176 -5.31 -31.14 -4.88
C GLY A 176 -4.77 -32.57 -4.95
N VAL A 177 -3.51 -32.77 -4.57
CA VAL A 177 -2.86 -34.10 -4.52
C VAL A 177 -3.10 -34.84 -3.19
N GLY A 178 -3.92 -34.29 -2.29
CA GLY A 178 -4.25 -34.93 -1.01
C GLY A 178 -3.16 -34.81 0.07
N HIS A 179 -2.10 -34.01 -0.13
CA HIS A 179 -1.04 -33.85 0.86
C HIS A 179 -1.52 -33.12 2.13
N TYR A 180 -2.53 -32.25 2.00
CA TYR A 180 -3.21 -31.60 3.12
C TYR A 180 -4.73 -31.81 3.03
N PRO A 181 -5.43 -31.94 4.18
CA PRO A 181 -6.87 -32.20 4.22
C PRO A 181 -7.73 -30.99 3.83
N SER A 182 -7.17 -29.78 3.84
CA SER A 182 -7.87 -28.55 3.47
C SER A 182 -6.91 -27.44 3.03
N LEU A 183 -7.43 -26.43 2.34
CA LEU A 183 -6.68 -25.22 1.98
C LEU A 183 -6.15 -24.49 3.22
N SER A 184 -6.95 -24.44 4.28
CA SER A 184 -6.56 -23.81 5.56
C SER A 184 -5.39 -24.56 6.22
N ALA A 185 -5.43 -25.90 6.23
CA ALA A 185 -4.35 -26.73 6.74
C ALA A 185 -3.06 -26.54 5.92
N ALA A 186 -3.17 -26.52 4.60
CA ALA A 186 -2.05 -26.24 3.71
C ALA A 186 -1.46 -24.84 3.95
N ALA A 187 -2.30 -23.80 3.98
CA ALA A 187 -1.87 -22.43 4.22
C ALA A 187 -1.15 -22.26 5.57
N LYS A 188 -1.67 -22.87 6.65
CA LYS A 188 -1.06 -22.81 7.99
C LYS A 188 0.34 -23.45 8.02
N ASN A 189 0.57 -24.50 7.25
CA ASN A 189 1.86 -25.21 7.24
C ASN A 189 2.88 -24.58 6.28
N ILE A 190 2.42 -24.17 5.10
CA ILE A 190 3.27 -23.65 4.02
C ILE A 190 3.68 -22.19 4.28
N VAL A 191 2.74 -21.34 4.70
CA VAL A 191 3.01 -19.90 4.84
C VAL A 191 3.83 -19.65 6.11
N LYS A 192 5.03 -19.07 5.93
CA LYS A 192 5.87 -18.58 7.02
C LYS A 192 5.80 -17.07 7.04
N TRP A 193 5.71 -16.49 8.24
CA TRP A 193 5.51 -15.06 8.45
C TRP A 193 6.80 -14.39 8.92
N LYS A 194 7.04 -13.16 8.45
CA LYS A 194 8.03 -12.24 9.03
C LYS A 194 7.51 -11.74 10.39
N PRO A 195 8.35 -11.07 11.22
CA PRO A 195 7.86 -10.34 12.38
C PRO A 195 6.71 -9.39 12.01
N THR A 196 5.69 -9.35 12.86
CA THR A 196 4.52 -8.48 12.68
C THR A 196 4.94 -7.01 12.75
N SER A 197 4.40 -6.19 11.85
CA SER A 197 4.51 -4.73 11.94
C SER A 197 3.33 -4.20 12.73
N GLU A 198 3.62 -3.68 13.92
CA GLU A 198 2.63 -3.03 14.79
C GLU A 198 2.56 -1.52 14.50
N PRO A 199 1.37 -0.89 14.67
CA PRO A 199 1.29 0.57 14.74
C PRO A 199 2.11 1.11 15.92
N ASP A 200 2.69 2.29 15.74
CA ASP A 200 3.42 3.04 16.74
C ASP A 200 2.83 4.45 16.91
N ASP A 201 3.52 5.32 17.65
CA ASP A 201 3.06 6.67 17.98
C ASP A 201 2.73 7.53 16.74
N ARG A 202 3.31 7.21 15.56
CA ARG A 202 3.01 7.90 14.30
C ARG A 202 1.58 7.70 13.84
N ALA A 203 0.89 6.63 14.25
CA ALA A 203 -0.49 6.35 13.85
C ALA A 203 -1.43 7.52 14.13
N THR A 204 -1.26 8.18 15.28
CA THR A 204 -2.04 9.37 15.67
C THR A 204 -1.84 10.54 14.69
N LEU A 205 -0.61 10.75 14.22
CA LEU A 205 -0.31 11.80 13.23
C LEU A 205 -0.93 11.48 11.87
N TYR A 206 -0.86 10.22 11.44
CA TYR A 206 -1.44 9.77 10.18
C TYR A 206 -2.96 9.92 10.12
N GLU A 207 -3.66 9.92 11.26
CA GLU A 207 -5.11 10.21 11.29
C GLU A 207 -5.45 11.60 10.72
N SER A 208 -4.66 12.60 11.11
CA SER A 208 -4.81 13.97 10.62
C SER A 208 -4.50 14.06 9.13
N TYR A 209 -3.40 13.44 8.67
CA TYR A 209 -3.01 13.46 7.26
C TYR A 209 -3.96 12.66 6.37
N TYR A 210 -4.50 11.54 6.83
CA TYR A 210 -5.54 10.81 6.13
C TYR A 210 -6.79 11.67 5.92
N SER A 211 -7.19 12.44 6.93
CA SER A 211 -8.30 13.39 6.83
C SER A 211 -8.01 14.55 5.88
N LYS A 212 -6.77 15.06 5.82
CA LYS A 212 -6.34 16.04 4.81
C LYS A 212 -6.37 15.43 3.40
N TRP A 213 -5.86 14.20 3.24
CA TRP A 213 -5.83 13.48 1.98
C TRP A 213 -7.24 13.21 1.43
N LYS A 214 -8.20 12.76 2.27
CA LYS A 214 -9.60 12.56 1.84
C LYS A 214 -10.22 13.84 1.29
N ARG A 215 -10.06 14.97 1.99
CA ARG A 215 -10.55 16.28 1.51
C ARG A 215 -9.92 16.67 0.17
N MET A 216 -8.62 16.43 0.02
CA MET A 216 -7.88 16.77 -1.20
C MET A 216 -8.21 15.86 -2.39
N TRP A 217 -8.33 14.55 -2.17
CA TRP A 217 -8.38 13.54 -3.24
C TRP A 217 -9.76 12.93 -3.50
N CYS A 218 -10.60 12.87 -2.46
CA CYS A 218 -11.92 12.24 -2.54
C CYS A 218 -13.07 13.25 -2.64
N GLU A 219 -12.96 14.42 -1.99
CA GLU A 219 -14.09 15.36 -1.83
C GLU A 219 -14.05 16.56 -2.80
N GLY A 220 -13.06 16.65 -3.68
CA GLY A 220 -12.90 17.79 -4.60
C GLY A 220 -13.45 17.56 -6.01
N GLU A 221 -14.61 16.92 -6.14
CA GLU A 221 -15.37 16.79 -7.39
C GLU A 221 -16.84 17.16 -7.18
#